data_AF-M4C102-F1
#
_entry.id   AF-M4C102-F1
#
_cell.length_a   1.000
_cell.length_b   1.000
_cell.length_c   1.000
_cell.angle_alpha   90.00
_cell.angle_beta   90.00
_cell.angle_gamma   90.00
#
_symmetry.space_group_name_H-M   'P 1'
#
loop_
_entity.id
_entity.type
_entity.pdbx_description
1 polymer ?
#
loop_
_entity_poly.entity_id
_entity_poly.type
_entity_poly.pdbx_seq_one_letter_code
_entity_poly.pdbx_strand_id
1 'polypeptide(L)'
;MFVTRMLRMAATKTSTGLVGLNVNPNARQDLIQIYRRTLEEVKVRFVPIAPCLYQHLYPLPPLLLLLLLQILPPEAKNYRNAVEQITNFRLNVVEKNEDENVIERTINCGQLEELIEQAEDELSVIPVYIEHKLWESPVEAAK
;
A
#
# COMPACT_ATOMS: atom_id res chain seq x y z
N MET A 1 34.55 13.29 5.24
CA MET A 1 34.68 12.39 6.41
C MET A 1 33.89 11.11 6.13
N PHE A 2 34.56 10.00 5.82
CA PHE A 2 33.90 8.70 5.56
C PHE A 2 33.51 7.96 6.84
N VAL A 3 34.31 8.13 7.91
CA VAL A 3 34.14 7.43 9.19
C VAL A 3 32.87 7.86 9.92
N THR A 4 32.53 9.15 9.88
CA THR A 4 31.29 9.66 10.50
C THR A 4 30.04 9.14 9.80
N ARG A 5 30.08 8.88 8.48
CA ARG A 5 28.96 8.25 7.77
C ARG A 5 28.78 6.79 8.20
N MET A 6 29.86 6.04 8.34
CA MET A 6 29.79 4.63 8.77
C MET A 6 29.32 4.46 10.22
N LEU A 7 29.80 5.29 11.15
CA LEU A 7 29.35 5.26 12.54
C LEU A 7 27.87 5.64 12.69
N ARG A 8 27.39 6.57 11.85
CA ARG A 8 25.98 6.99 11.85
C ARG A 8 25.06 5.93 11.25
N MET A 9 25.49 5.20 10.21
CA MET A 9 24.72 4.07 9.66
C MET A 9 24.67 2.86 10.61
N ALA A 10 25.67 2.69 11.47
CA ALA A 10 25.69 1.62 12.47
C ALA A 10 24.78 1.88 13.69
N ALA A 11 24.32 3.12 13.88
CA ALA A 11 23.43 3.47 14.98
C ALA A 11 21.97 3.13 14.64
N THR A 12 21.60 1.86 14.82
CA THR A 12 20.21 1.42 14.81
C THR A 12 19.49 1.89 16.09
N LYS A 13 18.21 2.24 15.99
CA LYS A 13 17.42 2.57 17.19
C LYS A 13 17.26 1.34 18.08
N THR A 14 17.44 1.51 19.39
CA THR A 14 17.32 0.42 20.38
C THR A 14 15.87 0.12 20.74
N SER A 15 15.01 1.14 20.71
CA SER A 15 13.58 1.06 20.95
C SER A 15 12.84 2.15 20.16
N THR A 16 11.62 1.87 19.74
CA THR A 16 10.68 2.87 19.18
C THR A 16 10.23 3.88 20.24
N GLY A 17 10.19 3.48 21.51
CA GLY A 17 9.66 4.28 22.62
C GLY A 17 8.14 4.17 22.76
N LEU A 18 7.48 3.37 21.91
CA LEU A 18 6.06 3.09 21.94
C LEU A 18 5.82 1.68 22.49
N VAL A 19 4.78 1.53 23.32
CA VAL A 19 4.41 0.23 23.89
C VAL A 19 3.76 -0.62 22.81
N GLY A 20 4.23 -1.86 22.63
CA GLY A 20 3.64 -2.80 21.67
C GLY A 20 4.20 -2.70 20.23
N LEU A 21 5.02 -1.70 19.93
CA LEU A 21 5.66 -1.54 18.62
C LEU A 21 7.15 -1.85 18.70
N ASN A 22 7.57 -3.01 18.21
CA ASN A 22 8.96 -3.43 18.24
C ASN A 22 9.76 -2.81 17.09
N VAL A 23 11.05 -2.55 17.33
CA VAL A 23 11.95 -2.05 16.28
C VAL A 23 12.14 -3.10 15.19
N ASN A 24 11.97 -2.70 13.93
CA ASN A 24 12.21 -3.57 12.79
C ASN A 24 13.54 -3.19 12.09
N PRO A 25 14.55 -4.08 12.07
CA PRO A 25 15.85 -3.80 11.43
C PRO A 25 15.78 -3.63 9.91
N ASN A 26 14.75 -4.20 9.26
CA ASN A 26 14.54 -4.11 7.81
C ASN A 26 13.35 -3.21 7.44
N ALA A 27 12.91 -2.32 8.34
CA ALA A 27 11.69 -1.51 8.19
C ALA A 27 11.58 -0.83 6.82
N ARG A 28 12.69 -0.28 6.29
CA ARG A 28 12.72 0.34 4.97
C ARG A 28 12.30 -0.62 3.84
N GLN A 29 12.83 -1.84 3.83
CA GLN A 29 12.56 -2.81 2.78
C GLN A 29 11.12 -3.30 2.86
N ASP A 30 10.65 -3.59 4.07
CA ASP A 30 9.28 -4.05 4.30
C ASP A 30 8.27 -2.98 3.89
N LEU A 31 8.54 -1.72 4.22
CA LEU A 31 7.72 -0.59 3.82
C LEU A 31 7.65 -0.42 2.29
N ILE A 32 8.76 -0.62 1.58
CA ILE A 32 8.76 -0.61 0.09
C ILE A 32 7.88 -1.74 -0.45
N GLN A 33 7.98 -2.95 0.11
CA GLN A 33 7.19 -4.09 -0.33
C GLN A 33 5.69 -3.85 -0.12
N ILE A 34 5.30 -3.33 1.04
CA ILE A 34 3.90 -3.07 1.38
C ILE A 34 3.33 -1.95 0.50
N TYR A 35 4.07 -0.87 0.26
CA TYR A 35 3.61 0.19 -0.64
C TYR A 35 3.47 -0.29 -2.09
N ARG A 36 4.38 -1.13 -2.59
CA ARG A 36 4.23 -1.73 -3.91
C ARG A 36 2.98 -2.60 -3.99
N ARG A 37 2.74 -3.43 -2.98
CA ARG A 37 1.52 -4.22 -2.86
C ARG A 37 0.28 -3.34 -2.84
N THR A 38 0.27 -2.27 -2.05
CA THR A 38 -0.83 -1.31 -1.98
C THR A 38 -1.13 -0.71 -3.36
N LEU A 39 -0.10 -0.30 -4.11
CA LEU A 39 -0.28 0.18 -5.48
C LEU A 39 -0.76 -0.90 -6.44
N GLU A 40 -0.50 -2.18 -6.20
CA GLU A 40 -1.00 -3.29 -7.02
C GLU A 40 -2.49 -3.55 -6.75
N GLU A 41 -2.92 -3.54 -5.49
CA GLU A 41 -4.32 -3.72 -5.07
C GLU A 41 -5.21 -2.54 -5.50
N VAL A 42 -4.66 -1.33 -5.45
CA VAL A 42 -5.38 -0.10 -5.81
C VAL A 42 -5.47 0.11 -7.32
N LYS A 43 -4.53 -0.47 -8.10
CA LYS A 43 -4.53 -0.35 -9.56
C LYS A 43 -5.72 -1.08 -10.16
N VAL A 44 -6.40 -0.38 -11.07
CA VAL A 44 -7.40 -1.01 -11.93
C VAL A 44 -6.72 -1.97 -12.89
N ARG A 45 -6.70 -3.26 -12.57
CA ARG A 45 -6.24 -4.27 -13.51
C ARG A 45 -7.38 -4.63 -14.46
N PHE A 46 -7.77 -3.71 -15.35
CA PHE A 46 -8.46 -4.13 -16.56
C PHE A 46 -7.54 -5.15 -17.23
N VAL A 47 -7.84 -6.44 -17.10
CA VAL A 47 -7.29 -7.43 -18.00
C VAL A 47 -8.19 -7.31 -19.23
N PRO A 48 -7.77 -6.65 -20.32
CA PRO A 48 -8.48 -6.79 -21.57
C PRO A 48 -8.29 -8.23 -22.01
N ILE A 49 -9.17 -9.12 -21.58
CA ILE A 49 -9.25 -10.44 -22.18
C ILE A 49 -9.78 -10.17 -23.58
N ALA A 50 -8.91 -10.27 -24.58
CA ALA A 50 -9.34 -10.20 -25.96
C ALA A 50 -10.47 -11.24 -26.15
N PRO A 51 -11.65 -10.85 -26.67
CA PRO A 51 -12.81 -11.75 -26.78
C PRO A 51 -12.51 -13.04 -27.54
N CYS A 52 -11.46 -13.04 -28.37
CA CYS A 52 -11.06 -14.16 -29.21
C CYS A 52 -10.43 -15.36 -28.48
N LEU A 53 -9.92 -15.19 -27.25
CA LEU A 53 -9.28 -16.30 -26.51
C LEU A 53 -10.26 -17.15 -25.68
N TYR A 54 -11.56 -16.79 -25.66
CA TYR A 54 -12.59 -17.52 -24.92
C TYR A 54 -12.96 -18.88 -25.53
N GLN A 55 -12.61 -19.15 -26.79
CA GLN A 55 -13.08 -20.33 -27.51
C GLN A 55 -12.29 -21.63 -27.22
N HIS A 56 -11.11 -21.56 -26.60
CA HIS A 56 -10.21 -22.73 -26.43
C HIS A 56 -9.79 -23.03 -24.98
N LEU A 57 -10.27 -22.28 -23.99
CA LEU A 57 -9.89 -22.45 -22.58
C LEU A 57 -11.07 -22.76 -21.65
N TYR A 58 -12.12 -23.39 -22.17
CA TYR A 58 -13.10 -24.09 -21.33
C TYR A 58 -12.74 -25.57 -21.21
N PRO A 59 -12.83 -26.16 -20.00
CA PRO A 59 -13.54 -25.64 -18.84
C PRO A 59 -12.60 -25.03 -17.79
N LEU A 60 -12.48 -23.70 -17.73
CA LEU A 60 -11.93 -23.03 -16.55
C LEU A 60 -13.05 -22.84 -15.51
N PRO A 61 -12.80 -23.17 -14.23
CA PRO A 61 -13.82 -23.15 -13.19
C PRO A 61 -14.33 -21.72 -12.93
N PRO A 62 -15.61 -21.56 -12.53
CA PRO A 62 -16.23 -20.26 -12.26
C PRO A 62 -15.53 -19.40 -11.18
N LEU A 63 -14.57 -19.99 -10.45
CA LEU A 63 -13.72 -19.29 -9.48
C LEU A 63 -12.76 -18.28 -10.12
N LEU A 64 -12.34 -18.46 -11.38
CA LEU A 64 -11.43 -17.53 -12.06
C LEU A 64 -12.10 -16.20 -12.40
N LEU A 65 -13.42 -16.22 -12.66
CA LEU A 65 -14.20 -15.01 -12.92
C LEU A 65 -14.35 -14.15 -11.65
N LEU A 66 -14.41 -14.79 -10.49
CA LEU A 66 -14.49 -14.14 -9.19
C LEU A 66 -13.15 -13.49 -8.80
N LEU A 67 -12.03 -14.07 -9.24
CA LEU A 67 -10.68 -13.50 -9.07
C LEU A 67 -10.43 -12.25 -9.93
N LEU A 68 -11.17 -12.07 -11.03
CA LEU A 68 -11.10 -10.89 -11.91
C LEU A 68 -11.85 -9.66 -11.37
N LEU A 69 -12.65 -9.82 -10.31
CA LEU A 69 -13.54 -8.79 -9.77
C LEU A 69 -13.00 -8.05 -8.54
N GLN A 70 -11.80 -8.38 -8.05
CA GLN A 70 -11.16 -7.70 -6.92
C GLN A 70 -10.51 -6.37 -7.32
N ILE A 71 -11.20 -5.56 -8.12
CA ILE A 71 -10.66 -4.29 -8.59
C ILE A 71 -11.62 -3.18 -8.18
N LEU A 72 -11.06 -2.16 -7.54
CA LEU A 72 -11.80 -1.00 -7.08
C LEU A 72 -12.64 -0.39 -8.23
N PRO A 73 -13.96 -0.19 -8.04
CA PRO A 73 -14.84 0.31 -9.09
C PRO A 73 -14.44 1.72 -9.58
N PRO A 74 -14.77 2.09 -10.84
CA PRO A 74 -14.40 3.39 -11.39
C PRO A 74 -14.99 4.57 -10.60
N GLU A 75 -16.14 4.38 -9.94
CA GLU A 75 -16.83 5.35 -9.08
C GLU A 75 -16.01 5.71 -7.84
N ALA A 76 -15.21 4.78 -7.32
CA ALA A 76 -14.32 4.97 -6.16
C ALA A 76 -13.03 5.75 -6.48
N LYS A 77 -13.01 6.52 -7.58
CA LYS A 77 -11.86 7.28 -8.08
C LYS A 77 -11.21 8.19 -7.03
N ASN A 78 -12.01 8.79 -6.14
CA ASN A 78 -11.50 9.74 -5.13
C ASN A 78 -10.56 9.05 -4.14
N TYR A 79 -11.01 7.92 -3.56
CA TYR A 79 -10.21 7.11 -2.65
C TYR A 79 -8.96 6.57 -3.34
N ARG A 80 -9.12 5.97 -4.53
CA ARG A 80 -7.98 5.49 -5.34
C ARG A 80 -6.92 6.56 -5.53
N ASN A 81 -7.31 7.73 -6.03
CA ASN A 81 -6.37 8.80 -6.33
C ASN A 81 -5.65 9.29 -5.06
N ALA A 82 -6.36 9.37 -3.93
CA ALA A 82 -5.76 9.77 -2.67
C ALA A 82 -4.71 8.75 -2.19
N VAL A 83 -5.07 7.47 -2.18
CA VAL A 83 -4.14 6.39 -1.78
C VAL A 83 -2.94 6.31 -2.72
N GLU A 84 -3.16 6.42 -4.03
CA GLU A 84 -2.07 6.45 -5.01
C GLU A 84 -1.13 7.64 -4.79
N GLN A 85 -1.66 8.84 -4.55
CA GLN A 85 -0.84 10.03 -4.34
C GLN A 85 0.02 9.90 -3.07
N ILE A 86 -0.58 9.49 -1.96
CA ILE A 86 0.10 9.31 -0.68
C ILE A 86 1.17 8.22 -0.82
N THR A 87 0.80 7.07 -1.36
CA THR A 87 1.69 5.91 -1.50
C THR A 87 2.86 6.22 -2.42
N ASN A 88 2.62 6.85 -3.58
CA ASN A 88 3.69 7.23 -4.50
C ASN A 88 4.63 8.27 -3.89
N PHE A 89 4.11 9.26 -3.16
CA PHE A 89 4.93 10.24 -2.46
C PHE A 89 5.84 9.55 -1.43
N ARG A 90 5.25 8.73 -0.54
CA ARG A 90 5.99 8.04 0.52
C ARG A 90 7.01 7.06 -0.08
N LEU A 91 6.63 6.25 -1.07
CA LEU A 91 7.51 5.31 -1.75
C LEU A 91 8.72 6.01 -2.39
N ASN A 92 8.49 7.15 -3.06
CA ASN A 92 9.56 7.93 -3.68
C ASN A 92 10.58 8.45 -2.65
N VAL A 93 10.12 8.88 -1.47
CA VAL A 93 11.01 9.32 -0.38
C VAL A 93 11.82 8.15 0.17
N VAL A 94 11.20 6.99 0.35
CA VAL A 94 11.85 5.77 0.90
C VAL A 94 12.85 5.15 -0.09
N GLU A 95 12.57 5.22 -1.39
CA GLU A 95 13.50 4.73 -2.42
C GLU A 95 14.73 5.64 -2.56
N LYS A 96 14.54 6.98 -2.48
CA LYS A 96 15.62 7.97 -2.63
C LYS A 96 16.58 8.03 -1.45
N ASN A 97 16.11 7.72 -0.24
CA ASN A 97 16.90 7.86 0.98
C ASN A 97 17.17 6.49 1.60
N GLU A 98 18.41 6.28 2.07
CA GLU A 98 18.79 5.09 2.83
C GLU A 98 18.64 5.32 4.34
N ASP A 99 18.85 6.56 4.80
CA ASP A 99 18.83 6.94 6.20
C ASP A 99 17.39 7.08 6.74
N GLU A 100 17.00 6.21 7.68
CA GLU A 100 15.70 6.21 8.36
C GLU A 100 15.29 7.57 8.92
N ASN A 101 16.21 8.22 9.65
CA ASN A 101 15.97 9.54 10.25
C ASN A 101 15.60 10.63 9.23
N VAL A 102 16.10 10.53 7.99
CA VAL A 102 15.79 11.50 6.93
C VAL A 102 14.42 11.20 6.35
N ILE A 103 14.09 9.92 6.18
CA ILE A 103 12.77 9.46 5.72
C ILE A 103 11.68 9.93 6.68
N GLU A 104 11.84 9.65 7.98
CA GLU A 104 10.86 10.02 9.02
C GLU A 104 10.59 11.53 9.05
N ARG A 105 11.64 12.35 8.97
CA ARG A 105 11.50 13.83 8.93
C ARG A 105 10.84 14.34 7.66
N THR A 106 11.10 13.67 6.52
CA THR A 106 10.57 14.11 5.23
C THR A 106 9.10 13.75 5.09
N ILE A 107 8.71 12.55 5.53
CA ILE A 107 7.31 12.09 5.52
C ILE A 107 6.52 12.75 6.65
N ASN A 108 7.17 13.01 7.79
CA ASN A 108 6.61 13.69 8.96
C ASN A 108 5.28 13.08 9.45
N CYS A 109 5.24 11.75 9.56
CA CYS A 109 4.04 10.99 9.93
C CYS A 109 4.37 9.80 10.84
N GLY A 110 5.23 10.03 11.85
CA GLY A 110 5.67 9.02 12.80
C GLY A 110 6.98 8.32 12.41
N GLN A 111 7.30 7.25 13.14
CA GLN A 111 8.45 6.37 12.88
C GLN A 111 8.17 5.42 11.70
N LEU A 112 9.22 4.79 11.14
CA LEU A 112 9.05 3.83 10.04
C LEU A 112 8.12 2.67 10.39
N GLU A 113 8.13 2.15 11.62
CA GLU A 113 7.26 1.03 12.03
C GLU A 113 5.80 1.45 12.10
N GLU A 114 5.50 2.68 12.53
CA GLU A 114 4.13 3.21 12.49
C GLU A 114 3.65 3.34 11.04
N LEU A 115 4.54 3.73 10.12
CA LEU A 115 4.21 3.78 8.68
C LEU A 115 3.95 2.39 8.08
N ILE A 116 4.60 1.35 8.61
CA ILE A 116 4.33 -0.04 8.22
C ILE A 116 2.92 -0.43 8.68
N GLU A 117 2.60 -0.22 9.95
CA GLU A 117 1.28 -0.53 10.52
C GLU A 117 0.17 0.22 9.77
N GLN A 118 0.36 1.52 9.50
CA GLN A 118 -0.57 2.31 8.68
C GLN A 118 -0.79 1.72 7.28
N ALA A 119 0.27 1.22 6.64
CA ALA A 119 0.18 0.68 5.29
C ALA A 119 -0.47 -0.72 5.29
N GLU A 120 -0.27 -1.52 6.35
CA GLU A 120 -0.96 -2.79 6.56
C GLU A 120 -2.45 -2.58 6.86
N ASP A 121 -2.78 -1.59 7.69
CA ASP A 121 -4.15 -1.18 7.95
C ASP A 121 -4.84 -0.72 6.67
N GLU A 122 -4.18 0.10 5.85
CA GLU A 122 -4.71 0.53 4.56
C GLU A 122 -5.04 -0.68 3.65
N LEU A 123 -4.17 -1.69 3.58
CA LEU A 123 -4.44 -2.92 2.84
C LEU A 123 -5.66 -3.68 3.38
N SER A 124 -5.85 -3.68 4.70
CA SER A 124 -7.01 -4.30 5.35
C SER A 124 -8.33 -3.53 5.12
N VAL A 125 -8.23 -2.21 4.90
CA VAL A 125 -9.39 -1.33 4.65
C VAL A 125 -9.93 -1.49 3.23
N ILE A 126 -9.08 -1.74 2.23
CA ILE A 126 -9.51 -1.91 0.83
C ILE A 126 -10.69 -2.88 0.66
N PRO A 127 -10.66 -4.13 1.17
CA PRO A 127 -11.79 -5.05 1.04
C PRO A 127 -13.05 -4.54 1.74
N VAL A 128 -12.91 -3.93 2.93
CA VAL A 128 -14.03 -3.33 3.68
C VAL A 128 -14.64 -2.16 2.90
N TYR A 129 -13.80 -1.33 2.28
CA TYR A 129 -14.21 -0.21 1.46
C TYR A 129 -15.09 -0.66 0.27
N ILE A 130 -14.74 -1.79 -0.33
CA ILE A 130 -15.49 -2.43 -1.42
C ILE A 130 -16.80 -3.05 -0.92
N GLU A 131 -16.75 -3.84 0.15
CA GLU A 131 -17.91 -4.53 0.72
C GLU A 131 -19.01 -3.54 1.12
N HIS A 132 -18.63 -2.45 1.78
CA HIS A 132 -19.55 -1.43 2.29
C HIS A 132 -19.86 -0.31 1.29
N LYS A 133 -19.28 -0.33 0.09
CA LYS A 133 -19.47 0.67 -0.97
C LYS A 133 -19.37 2.12 -0.45
N LEU A 134 -18.31 2.41 0.29
CA LEU A 134 -18.14 3.69 1.01
C LEU A 134 -18.03 4.94 0.09
N TRP A 135 -17.97 4.75 -1.22
CA TRP A 135 -18.03 5.83 -2.22
C TRP A 135 -19.45 6.33 -2.48
N GLU A 136 -20.49 5.59 -2.09
CA GLU A 136 -21.88 6.01 -2.25
C GLU A 136 -22.25 7.04 -1.17
N SER A 137 -23.02 8.06 -1.56
CA SER A 137 -23.50 9.03 -0.57
C SER A 137 -24.49 8.37 0.40
N PRO A 138 -24.52 8.75 1.69
CA PRO A 138 -25.52 8.23 2.63
C PRO A 138 -26.96 8.43 2.17
N VAL A 139 -27.22 9.46 1.35
CA VAL A 139 -28.54 9.76 0.79
C VAL A 139 -28.93 8.78 -0.34
N GLU A 140 -27.94 8.27 -1.06
CA GLU A 140 -28.14 7.32 -2.16
C GLU A 140 -28.31 5.90 -1.61
N ALA A 141 -27.56 5.54 -0.57
CA ALA A 141 -27.65 4.25 0.09
C ALA A 141 -28.97 4.03 0.87
N ALA A 142 -29.67 5.10 1.25
CA ALA A 142 -30.94 5.04 1.98
C ALA A 142 -32.19 4.90 1.08
N LYS A 143 -32.02 4.86 -0.24
CA LYS A 143 -33.10 4.65 -1.22
C LYS A 143 -33.30 3.17 -1.52
#